data_AF-A0A535P1E1-F1
#
_entry.id   AF-A0A535P1E1-F1
#
_cell.length_a   1.000
_cell.length_b   1.000
_cell.length_c   1.000
_cell.angle_alpha   90.00
_cell.angle_beta   90.00
_cell.angle_gamma   90.00
#
_symmetry.space_group_name_H-M   'P 1'
#
loop_
_entity.id
_entity.type
_entity.pdbx_description
1 polymer ?
#
loop_
_entity_poly.entity_id
_entity_poly.type
_entity_poly.pdbx_seq_one_letter_code
_entity_poly.pdbx_strand_id
1 'polypeptide(L)'
;MLHHEQATFGEQLADGIASFIGSWRFLIVQTLLVATWVTINSLQATGRIHIDPYPYILLNLAFSTQAAYTGPVLLLAGNRQAQKDRLTLEHAAAEADKADQQNVQILEAIKDVTEMTEKNTEVTIQVLKHVETLVQENVDELVAAGKRRKTPRT
;
A
#
# COMPACT_ATOMS: atom_id res chain seq x y z
N MET A 1 18.33 -8.21 -10.23
CA MET A 1 18.29 -9.59 -10.77
C MET A 1 17.09 -10.28 -10.14
N LEU A 2 15.99 -10.40 -10.89
CA LEU A 2 14.78 -11.09 -10.45
C LEU A 2 15.07 -12.59 -10.43
N HIS A 3 15.12 -13.20 -9.26
CA HIS A 3 15.11 -14.66 -9.14
C HIS A 3 13.73 -15.13 -9.62
N HIS A 4 13.66 -15.60 -10.86
CA HIS A 4 12.62 -16.55 -11.28
C HIS A 4 12.93 -17.87 -10.60
N GLU A 5 12.58 -17.96 -9.32
CA GLU A 5 12.43 -19.27 -8.70
C GLU A 5 11.23 -19.90 -9.39
N GLN A 6 11.52 -20.97 -10.13
CA GLN A 6 10.55 -21.69 -10.93
C GLN A 6 9.37 -22.01 -10.03
N ALA A 7 8.19 -21.46 -10.36
CA ALA A 7 6.97 -21.73 -9.60
C ALA A 7 6.81 -23.24 -9.53
N THR A 8 7.14 -23.81 -8.37
CA THR A 8 7.16 -25.25 -8.15
C THR A 8 5.75 -25.74 -8.44
N PHE A 9 5.57 -26.96 -8.96
CA PHE A 9 4.24 -27.48 -9.30
C PHE A 9 3.23 -27.30 -8.14
N GLY A 10 3.71 -27.37 -6.89
CA GLY A 10 2.93 -27.07 -5.69
C GLY A 10 2.52 -25.60 -5.53
N GLU A 11 3.31 -24.63 -5.99
CA GLU A 11 2.98 -23.20 -5.93
C GLU A 11 1.85 -22.82 -6.90
N GLN A 12 1.86 -23.37 -8.13
CA GLN A 12 0.77 -23.16 -9.09
C GLN A 12 -0.52 -23.85 -8.65
N LEU A 13 -0.41 -25.07 -8.10
CA LEU A 13 -1.56 -25.78 -7.54
C LEU A 13 -2.16 -25.04 -6.34
N ALA A 14 -1.35 -24.52 -5.43
CA ALA A 14 -1.83 -23.78 -4.27
C ALA A 14 -2.59 -22.50 -4.68
N ASP A 15 -2.06 -21.72 -5.62
CA ASP A 15 -2.71 -20.52 -6.13
C ASP A 15 -4.03 -20.85 -6.88
N GLY A 16 -4.04 -21.95 -7.64
CA GLY A 16 -5.24 -22.46 -8.29
C GLY A 16 -6.31 -22.94 -7.29
N ILE A 17 -5.90 -23.62 -6.22
CA ILE A 17 -6.81 -24.16 -5.21
C ILE A 17 -7.40 -23.04 -4.34
N ALA A 18 -6.60 -22.04 -3.95
CA ALA A 18 -7.07 -20.89 -3.17
C ALA A 18 -8.17 -20.10 -3.91
N SER A 19 -7.98 -19.89 -5.21
CA SER A 19 -8.98 -19.22 -6.06
C SER A 19 -10.22 -20.09 -6.33
N PHE A 20 -10.06 -21.42 -6.35
CA PHE A 20 -11.15 -22.36 -6.61
C PHE A 20 -12.07 -22.59 -5.39
N ILE A 21 -11.49 -22.81 -4.20
CA ILE A 21 -12.25 -23.06 -2.95
C ILE A 21 -13.00 -21.80 -2.49
N GLY A 22 -12.47 -20.60 -2.75
CA GLY A 22 -13.12 -19.33 -2.42
C GLY A 22 -14.24 -18.90 -3.37
N SER A 23 -14.51 -19.66 -4.44
CA SER A 23 -15.47 -19.25 -5.47
C SER A 23 -16.89 -19.74 -5.17
N TRP A 24 -17.86 -18.83 -5.21
CA TRP A 24 -19.30 -19.15 -5.16
C TRP A 24 -19.74 -20.16 -6.22
N ARG A 25 -19.04 -20.23 -7.36
CA ARG A 25 -19.33 -21.17 -8.45
C ARG A 25 -19.04 -22.61 -8.07
N PHE A 26 -17.99 -22.85 -7.25
CA PHE A 26 -17.63 -24.19 -6.80
C PHE A 26 -18.73 -24.79 -5.92
N LEU A 27 -19.24 -24.02 -4.95
CA LEU A 27 -20.32 -24.44 -4.07
C LEU A 27 -21.58 -24.84 -4.86
N ILE A 28 -21.98 -24.02 -5.84
CA ILE A 28 -23.17 -24.30 -6.67
C ILE A 28 -22.99 -25.60 -7.46
N VAL A 29 -21.85 -25.79 -8.13
CA VAL A 29 -21.58 -27.00 -8.92
C VAL A 29 -21.54 -28.24 -8.02
N GLN A 30 -20.89 -28.16 -6.86
CA GLN A 30 -20.83 -29.26 -5.89
C GLN A 30 -22.22 -29.64 -5.38
N THR A 31 -23.05 -28.66 -5.00
CA THR A 31 -24.42 -28.91 -4.54
C THR A 31 -25.29 -29.53 -5.64
N LEU A 32 -25.20 -29.04 -6.87
CA LEU A 32 -25.94 -29.61 -8.01
C LEU A 32 -25.50 -31.04 -8.33
N LEU A 33 -24.20 -31.32 -8.29
CA LEU A 33 -23.66 -32.67 -8.52
C LEU A 33 -24.20 -33.65 -7.48
N VAL A 34 -24.13 -33.29 -6.20
CA VAL A 34 -24.63 -34.12 -5.09
C VAL A 34 -26.14 -34.30 -5.19
N ALA A 35 -26.89 -33.23 -5.44
CA ALA A 35 -28.34 -33.31 -5.60
C ALA A 35 -28.75 -34.18 -6.79
N THR A 36 -28.04 -34.07 -7.92
CA THR A 36 -28.27 -34.91 -9.12
C THR A 36 -27.96 -36.37 -8.82
N TRP A 37 -26.85 -36.64 -8.14
CA TRP A 37 -26.45 -38.01 -7.76
C TRP A 37 -27.47 -38.66 -6.82
N VAL A 38 -27.94 -37.93 -5.81
CA VAL A 38 -28.98 -38.40 -4.89
C VAL A 38 -30.30 -38.63 -5.64
N THR A 39 -30.67 -37.75 -6.57
CA THR A 39 -31.90 -37.88 -7.37
C THR A 39 -31.87 -39.12 -8.27
N ILE A 40 -30.75 -39.35 -8.98
CA ILE A 40 -30.57 -40.52 -9.84
C ILE A 40 -30.60 -41.82 -9.02
N ASN A 41 -29.89 -41.87 -7.88
CA ASN A 41 -29.87 -43.05 -7.03
C ASN A 41 -31.24 -43.34 -6.39
N SER A 42 -31.96 -42.30 -5.96
CA SER A 42 -33.33 -42.44 -5.41
C SER A 42 -34.32 -42.96 -6.45
N LEU A 43 -34.25 -42.49 -7.69
CA LEU A 43 -35.08 -42.98 -8.80
C LEU A 43 -34.72 -44.43 -9.19
N GLN A 44 -33.42 -44.78 -9.20
CA GLN A 44 -32.96 -46.15 -9.46
C GLN A 44 -33.31 -47.14 -8.35
N ALA A 45 -33.39 -46.69 -7.08
CA ALA A 45 -33.84 -47.51 -5.96
C ALA A 45 -35.30 -48.01 -6.10
N THR A 46 -36.09 -47.42 -7.03
CA THR A 46 -37.45 -47.87 -7.35
C THR A 46 -37.47 -48.92 -8.48
N GLY A 47 -36.35 -49.14 -9.17
CA GLY A 47 -36.15 -50.16 -10.20
C GLY A 47 -35.38 -51.39 -9.68
N ARG A 48 -35.52 -52.53 -10.35
CA ARG A 48 -34.97 -53.84 -9.94
C ARG A 48 -33.43 -53.93 -9.80
N ILE A 49 -32.68 -52.85 -10.03
CA ILE A 49 -31.21 -52.83 -10.01
C ILE A 49 -30.76 -51.90 -8.86
N HIS A 50 -30.30 -52.50 -7.77
CA HIS A 50 -29.81 -51.78 -6.59
C HIS A 50 -28.31 -51.53 -6.74
N ILE A 51 -27.92 -50.39 -7.30
CA ILE A 51 -26.51 -50.01 -7.43
C ILE A 51 -25.99 -49.43 -6.09
N ASP A 52 -26.84 -48.79 -5.27
CA ASP A 52 -26.45 -48.27 -3.94
C ASP A 52 -27.66 -48.09 -2.98
N PRO A 53 -27.97 -49.07 -2.10
CA PRO A 53 -29.05 -48.98 -1.10
C PRO A 53 -28.78 -47.95 0.01
N TYR A 54 -29.84 -47.44 0.64
CA TYR A 54 -29.74 -46.56 1.82
C TYR A 54 -28.97 -47.27 2.95
N PRO A 55 -27.91 -46.69 3.55
CA PRO A 55 -27.40 -45.31 3.46
C PRO A 55 -26.24 -45.21 2.46
N TYR A 56 -26.39 -44.44 1.37
CA TYR A 56 -25.43 -44.24 0.26
C TYR A 56 -23.94 -44.40 0.64
N ILE A 57 -23.42 -45.62 0.61
CA ILE A 57 -22.12 -45.94 1.24
C ILE A 57 -20.97 -45.35 0.42
N LEU A 58 -21.11 -45.37 -0.91
CA LEU A 58 -20.10 -44.82 -1.82
C LEU A 58 -20.03 -43.29 -1.72
N LEU A 59 -21.18 -42.63 -1.56
CA LEU A 59 -21.24 -41.18 -1.38
C LEU A 59 -20.62 -40.76 -0.05
N ASN A 60 -20.94 -41.47 1.03
CA ASN A 60 -20.30 -41.26 2.34
C ASN A 60 -18.79 -41.48 2.29
N LEU A 61 -18.34 -42.53 1.59
CA LEU A 61 -16.91 -42.80 1.43
C LEU A 61 -16.22 -41.68 0.65
N ALA A 62 -16.80 -41.24 -0.46
CA ALA A 62 -16.28 -40.15 -1.27
C ALA A 62 -16.15 -38.83 -0.49
N PHE A 63 -17.19 -38.45 0.27
CA PHE A 63 -17.14 -37.27 1.14
C PHE A 63 -16.11 -37.41 2.26
N SER A 64 -15.98 -38.59 2.85
CA SER A 64 -14.98 -38.86 3.89
C SER A 64 -13.56 -38.69 3.36
N THR A 65 -13.28 -39.22 2.16
CA THR A 65 -11.99 -39.03 1.48
C THR A 65 -11.77 -37.57 1.09
N GLN A 66 -12.81 -36.88 0.59
CA GLN A 66 -12.74 -35.47 0.25
C GLN A 66 -12.37 -34.61 1.47
N ALA A 67 -13.01 -34.84 2.61
CA ALA A 67 -12.69 -34.15 3.86
C ALA A 67 -11.25 -34.45 4.33
N ALA A 68 -10.82 -35.72 4.25
CA ALA A 68 -9.47 -36.12 4.64
C ALA A 68 -8.38 -35.45 3.80
N TYR A 69 -8.59 -35.25 2.50
CA TYR A 69 -7.65 -34.54 1.62
C TYR A 69 -7.74 -33.02 1.72
N THR A 70 -8.91 -32.49 2.09
CA THR A 70 -9.12 -31.04 2.22
C THR A 70 -8.23 -30.44 3.32
N GLY A 71 -8.06 -31.12 4.46
CA GLY A 71 -7.23 -30.63 5.57
C GLY A 71 -5.78 -30.30 5.16
N PRO A 72 -5.01 -31.27 4.63
CA PRO A 72 -3.63 -31.03 4.19
C PRO A 72 -3.51 -29.97 3.09
N VAL A 73 -4.41 -29.99 2.11
CA VAL A 73 -4.42 -29.00 1.02
C VAL A 73 -4.69 -27.59 1.55
N LEU A 74 -5.66 -27.46 2.47
CA LEU A 74 -5.99 -26.18 3.08
C LEU A 74 -4.82 -25.66 3.93
N LEU A 75 -4.11 -26.54 4.66
CA LEU A 75 -2.92 -26.18 5.41
C LEU A 75 -1.78 -25.70 4.49
N LEU A 76 -1.56 -26.38 3.36
CA LEU A 76 -0.55 -25.96 2.38
C LEU A 76 -0.91 -24.62 1.73
N ALA A 77 -2.17 -24.46 1.32
CA ALA A 77 -2.67 -23.20 0.77
C ALA A 77 -2.58 -22.05 1.78
N GLY A 78 -2.93 -22.30 3.04
CA GLY A 78 -2.84 -21.32 4.13
C GLY A 78 -1.40 -20.93 4.47
N ASN A 79 -0.48 -21.89 4.58
CA ASN A 79 0.93 -21.60 4.82
C ASN A 79 1.54 -20.76 3.67
N ARG A 80 1.16 -21.07 2.43
CA ARG A 80 1.58 -20.29 1.25
C ARG A 80 1.01 -18.87 1.25
N GLN A 81 -0.27 -18.69 1.56
CA GLN A 81 -0.87 -17.37 1.66
C GLN A 81 -0.20 -16.54 2.76
N ALA A 82 0.04 -17.14 3.93
CA ALA A 82 0.73 -16.48 5.04
C ALA A 82 2.17 -16.04 4.68
N GLN A 83 2.90 -16.82 3.88
CA GLN A 83 4.22 -16.42 3.38
C GLN A 83 4.13 -15.20 2.45
N LYS A 84 3.19 -15.18 1.49
CA LYS A 84 2.97 -14.03 0.61
C LYS A 84 2.55 -12.78 1.39
N ASP A 85 1.64 -12.95 2.34
CA ASP A 85 1.16 -11.86 3.19
C ASP A 85 2.32 -11.30 4.03
N ARG A 86 3.17 -12.16 4.59
CA ARG A 86 4.36 -11.73 5.33
C ARG A 86 5.33 -10.90 4.47
N LEU A 87 5.65 -11.36 3.27
CA LEU A 87 6.53 -10.59 2.36
C LEU A 87 5.91 -9.25 2.00
N THR A 88 4.60 -9.21 1.74
CA THR A 88 3.87 -7.98 1.44
C THR A 88 3.91 -7.01 2.62
N LEU A 89 3.76 -7.51 3.85
CA LEU A 89 3.86 -6.70 5.07
C LEU A 89 5.28 -6.18 5.31
N GLU A 90 6.31 -7.01 5.08
CA GLU A 90 7.72 -6.58 5.20
C GLU A 90 8.05 -5.48 4.18
N HIS A 91 7.57 -5.59 2.94
CA HIS A 91 7.71 -4.54 1.93
C HIS A 91 6.96 -3.26 2.31
N ALA A 92 5.71 -3.36 2.77
CA ALA A 92 4.93 -2.20 3.21
C ALA A 92 5.59 -1.48 4.40
N ALA A 93 6.17 -2.23 5.34
CA ALA A 93 6.90 -1.67 6.48
C ALA A 93 8.17 -0.92 6.02
N ALA A 94 8.93 -1.48 5.07
CA ALA A 94 10.12 -0.83 4.52
C ALA A 94 9.77 0.45 3.73
N GLU A 95 8.67 0.45 2.99
CA GLU A 95 8.16 1.65 2.31
C GLU A 95 7.72 2.73 3.31
N ALA A 96 7.08 2.35 4.41
CA ALA A 96 6.70 3.26 5.48
C ALA A 96 7.92 3.91 6.15
N ASP A 97 8.96 3.13 6.50
CA ASP A 97 10.19 3.67 7.09
C ASP A 97 10.89 4.66 6.14
N LYS A 98 10.92 4.35 4.83
CA LYS A 98 11.44 5.27 3.83
C LYS A 98 10.62 6.55 3.73
N ALA A 99 9.29 6.46 3.78
CA ALA A 99 8.41 7.63 3.78
C ALA A 99 8.64 8.50 5.02
N ASP A 100 8.83 7.89 6.19
CA ASP A 100 9.16 8.62 7.42
C ASP A 100 10.51 9.33 7.33
N GLN A 101 11.54 8.67 6.77
CA GLN A 101 12.83 9.31 6.50
C GLN A 101 12.71 10.48 5.53
N GLN A 102 11.88 10.36 4.49
CA GLN A 102 11.61 11.45 3.55
C GLN A 102 10.89 12.62 4.24
N ASN A 103 9.94 12.33 5.13
CA ASN A 103 9.24 13.36 5.90
C ASN A 103 10.21 14.14 6.80
N VAL A 104 11.16 13.47 7.45
CA VAL A 104 12.20 14.13 8.25
C VAL A 104 13.06 15.06 7.38
N GLN A 105 13.49 14.60 6.20
CA GLN A 105 14.28 15.44 5.27
C GLN A 105 13.50 16.66 4.77
N ILE A 106 12.20 16.50 4.50
CA ILE A 106 11.33 17.63 4.10
C ILE A 106 11.23 18.66 5.24
N LEU A 107 11.07 18.21 6.49
CA LEU A 107 11.04 19.11 7.64
C LEU A 107 12.35 19.89 7.81
N GLU A 108 13.49 19.23 7.59
CA GLU A 108 14.81 19.88 7.62
C GLU A 108 14.94 20.92 6.49
N ALA A 109 14.55 20.58 5.27
CA ALA A 109 14.56 21.51 4.14
C ALA A 109 13.64 22.72 4.37
N ILE A 110 12.46 22.53 4.97
CA ILE A 110 11.55 23.63 5.34
C ILE A 110 12.19 24.55 6.38
N LYS A 111 12.89 23.97 7.37
CA LYS A 111 13.61 24.75 8.39
C LYS A 111 14.70 25.61 7.75
N ASP A 112 15.51 25.04 6.86
CA ASP A 112 16.58 25.77 6.18
C ASP A 112 16.05 26.92 5.31
N VAL A 113 14.95 26.68 4.57
CA VAL A 113 14.29 27.73 3.77
C VAL A 113 13.75 28.85 4.67
N THR A 114 13.21 28.50 5.83
CA THR A 114 12.72 29.48 6.81
C THR A 114 13.86 30.34 7.34
N GLU A 115 14.97 29.73 7.75
CA GLU A 115 16.17 30.46 8.24
C GLU A 115 16.77 31.37 7.15
N MET A 116 16.82 30.90 5.90
CA MET A 116 17.29 31.72 4.79
C MET A 116 16.35 32.91 4.51
N THR A 117 15.04 32.73 4.69
CA THR A 117 14.06 33.81 4.56
C THR A 117 14.23 34.86 5.65
N GLU A 118 14.52 34.44 6.89
CA GLU A 118 14.85 35.35 8.00
C GLU A 118 16.12 36.17 7.69
N LYS A 119 17.21 35.51 7.27
CA LYS A 119 18.46 36.20 6.87
C LYS A 119 18.25 37.18 5.72
N ASN A 120 17.49 36.78 4.70
CA ASN A 120 17.15 37.69 3.59
C ASN A 120 16.36 38.91 4.06
N THR A 121 15.47 38.73 5.04
CA THR A 121 14.72 39.83 5.66
C THR A 121 15.64 40.77 6.42
N GLU A 122 16.60 40.23 7.19
CA GLU A 122 17.60 41.04 7.91
C GLU A 122 18.47 41.86 6.96
N VAL A 123 18.99 41.24 5.88
CA VAL A 123 19.77 41.93 4.86
C VAL A 123 18.94 43.04 4.20
N THR A 124 17.67 42.77 3.92
CA THR A 124 16.75 43.77 3.35
C THR A 124 16.60 44.97 4.30
N ILE A 125 16.45 44.74 5.60
CA ILE A 125 16.39 45.81 6.63
C ILE A 125 17.71 46.58 6.68
N GLN A 126 18.87 45.91 6.61
CA GLN A 126 20.17 46.58 6.61
C GLN A 126 20.35 47.49 5.39
N VAL A 127 19.99 47.03 4.20
CA VAL A 127 20.01 47.84 2.98
C VAL A 127 19.09 49.05 3.12
N LEU A 128 17.88 48.86 3.67
CA LEU A 128 16.93 49.96 3.90
C LEU A 128 17.54 51.05 4.80
N LYS A 129 18.16 50.67 5.92
CA LYS A 129 18.83 51.60 6.85
C LYS A 129 20.01 52.33 6.20
N HIS A 130 20.81 51.62 5.40
CA HIS A 130 21.95 52.23 4.72
C HIS A 130 21.50 53.28 3.70
N VAL A 131 20.47 52.96 2.92
CA VAL A 131 19.85 53.92 1.99
C VAL A 131 19.26 55.12 2.73
N GLU A 132 18.56 54.91 3.85
CA GLU A 132 18.02 56.00 4.67
C GLU A 132 19.13 56.94 5.17
N THR A 133 20.25 56.38 5.63
CA THR A 133 21.41 57.16 6.08
C THR A 133 22.00 58.01 4.95
N LEU A 134 22.18 57.42 3.76
CA LEU A 134 22.69 58.15 2.59
C LEU A 134 21.75 59.27 2.13
N VAL A 135 20.44 59.04 2.20
CA VAL A 135 19.44 60.07 1.88
C VAL A 135 19.50 61.22 2.88
N GLN A 136 19.57 60.93 4.19
CA GLN A 136 19.71 61.94 5.23
C GLN A 136 20.99 62.79 5.04
N GLU A 137 22.13 62.14 4.78
CA GLU A 137 23.40 62.81 4.54
C GLU A 137 23.33 63.77 3.34
N ASN A 138 22.80 63.32 2.21
CA ASN A 138 22.61 64.16 1.02
C ASN A 138 21.66 65.34 1.29
N VAL A 139 20.57 65.13 2.04
CA VAL A 139 19.64 66.20 2.39
C VAL A 139 20.33 67.25 3.27
N ASP A 140 21.08 66.82 4.28
CA ASP A 140 21.81 67.70 5.19
C ASP A 140 22.90 68.50 4.45
N GLU A 141 23.63 67.87 3.53
CA GLU A 141 24.60 68.56 2.67
C GLU A 141 23.93 69.63 1.80
N LEU A 142 22.79 69.32 1.18
CA LEU A 142 22.04 70.28 0.35
C LEU A 142 21.51 71.46 1.18
N VAL A 143 21.00 71.20 2.39
CA VAL A 143 20.55 72.24 3.32
C VAL A 143 21.73 73.12 3.76
N ALA A 144 22.89 72.53 4.07
CA ALA A 144 24.09 73.26 4.44
C ALA A 144 24.63 74.12 3.29
N ALA A 145 24.66 73.58 2.07
CA ALA A 145 25.07 74.31 0.86
C ALA A 145 24.13 75.48 0.54
N GLY A 146 22.81 75.28 0.68
CA GLY A 146 21.81 76.33 0.54
C GLY A 146 21.96 77.45 1.57
N LYS A 147 22.36 77.11 2.81
CA LYS A 147 22.61 78.09 3.88
C LYS A 147 23.85 78.94 3.62
N ARG A 148 24.93 78.35 3.07
CA ARG A 148 26.15 79.09 2.67
C ARG A 148 25.92 80.09 1.53
N ARG A 149 24.97 79.81 0.63
CA ARG A 149 24.58 80.72 -0.46
C ARG A 149 23.79 81.95 0.01
N LYS A 150 23.18 81.90 1.19
CA LYS A 150 22.35 83.00 1.75
C LYS A 150 23.11 83.99 2.62
N THR A 151 24.41 83.82 2.88
CA THR A 151 25.22 84.80 3.64
C THR A 151 25.82 85.84 2.68
N PRO A 152 25.32 87.09 2.61
CA PRO A 152 25.90 88.12 1.77
C PRO A 152 27.17 88.64 2.45
N ARG A 153 28.23 88.80 1.65
CA ARG A 153 29.45 89.51 2.01
C ARG A 153 29.11 90.97 2.30
N THR A 154 29.22 91.41 3.54
CA THR A 154 29.38 92.82 3.94
C THR A 154 30.27 92.87 5.16
#